data_AF-A0ABD7L553-F1
#
_entry.id   AF-A0ABD7L553-F1
#
_cell.length_a   1.000
_cell.length_b   1.000
_cell.length_c   1.000
_cell.angle_alpha   90.00
_cell.angle_beta   90.00
_cell.angle_gamma   90.00
#
_symmetry.space_group_name_H-M   'P 1'
#
loop_
_entity.id
_entity.type
_entity.pdbx_description
1 polymer ?
#
loop_
_entity_poly.entity_id
_entity_poly.type
_entity_poly.pdbx_seq_one_letter_code
_entity_poly.pdbx_strand_id
1 'polypeptide(L)'
;MFATDISLKYGTHQPETILETMPIEEASEIIKEKLRDEVRQELECEYGDRLYEAEEEASNWESRADENEFDATCLAKAIREAFESANFEDAKVILQRAMHDHKDYF
;
A
#
# COMPACT_ATOMS: atom_id res chain seq x y z
N MET A 1 -25.79 -12.97 -37.63
CA MET A 1 -24.61 -13.02 -36.75
C MET A 1 -23.95 -14.36 -37.00
N PHE A 2 -22.80 -14.36 -37.70
CA PHE A 2 -22.07 -15.59 -38.01
C PHE A 2 -21.17 -15.96 -36.82
N ALA A 3 -20.86 -17.25 -36.65
CA ALA A 3 -20.00 -17.74 -35.56
C ALA A 3 -18.60 -17.09 -35.56
N THR A 4 -18.15 -16.62 -36.72
CA THR A 4 -16.95 -15.81 -36.92
C THR A 4 -17.01 -14.46 -36.22
N ASP A 5 -18.16 -13.77 -36.21
CA ASP A 5 -18.33 -12.44 -35.59
C ASP A 5 -18.14 -12.51 -34.06
N ILE A 6 -18.64 -13.57 -33.44
CA ILE A 6 -18.54 -13.81 -31.99
C ILE A 6 -17.09 -14.15 -31.61
N SER A 7 -16.40 -14.98 -32.41
CA SER A 7 -14.99 -15.30 -32.18
C SER A 7 -14.06 -14.10 -32.35
N LEU A 8 -14.37 -13.20 -33.29
CA LEU A 8 -13.59 -11.97 -33.51
C LEU A 8 -13.78 -10.97 -32.37
N LYS A 9 -15.00 -10.84 -31.86
CA LYS A 9 -15.31 -9.97 -30.72
C LYS A 9 -14.68 -10.43 -29.41
N TYR A 10 -14.80 -11.72 -29.09
CA TYR A 10 -14.43 -12.25 -27.76
C TYR A 10 -13.15 -13.10 -27.76
N GLY A 11 -12.47 -13.24 -28.90
CA GLY A 11 -11.21 -13.98 -29.03
C GLY A 11 -9.97 -13.10 -29.00
N THR A 12 -8.79 -13.73 -28.87
CA THR A 12 -7.48 -13.05 -28.76
C THR A 12 -6.84 -12.74 -30.12
N HIS A 13 -7.66 -12.43 -31.12
CA HIS A 13 -7.19 -12.18 -32.49
C HIS A 13 -6.48 -10.83 -32.58
N GLN A 14 -5.36 -10.83 -33.31
CA GLN A 14 -4.58 -9.62 -33.59
C GLN A 14 -5.41 -8.64 -34.45
N PRO A 15 -5.22 -7.31 -34.28
CA PRO A 15 -5.98 -6.30 -35.02
C PRO A 15 -5.96 -6.51 -36.54
N GLU A 16 -4.85 -6.96 -37.10
CA GLU A 16 -4.68 -7.23 -38.53
C GLU A 16 -5.63 -8.34 -39.01
N THR A 17 -5.80 -9.40 -38.21
CA THR A 17 -6.72 -10.50 -38.50
C THR A 17 -8.18 -10.05 -38.47
N ILE A 18 -8.52 -9.08 -37.62
CA ILE A 18 -9.87 -8.50 -37.54
C ILE A 18 -10.14 -7.63 -38.78
N LEU A 19 -9.16 -6.83 -39.20
CA LEU A 19 -9.27 -5.98 -40.38
C LEU A 19 -9.37 -6.77 -41.70
N GLU A 20 -8.79 -7.96 -41.77
CA GLU A 20 -8.88 -8.84 -42.95
C GLU A 20 -10.25 -9.53 -43.08
N THR A 21 -11.02 -9.63 -42.00
CA THR A 21 -12.22 -10.49 -41.93
C THR A 21 -13.54 -9.73 -41.93
N MET A 22 -13.54 -8.41 -41.70
CA MET A 22 -14.76 -7.61 -41.66
C MET A 22 -14.54 -6.14 -42.10
N PRO A 23 -15.61 -5.38 -42.38
CA PRO A 23 -15.50 -3.96 -42.74
C PRO A 23 -14.80 -3.13 -41.66
N ILE A 24 -14.15 -2.05 -42.09
CA ILE A 24 -13.37 -1.16 -41.20
C ILE A 24 -14.22 -0.59 -40.06
N GLU A 25 -15.48 -0.22 -40.32
CA GLU A 25 -16.36 0.34 -39.31
C GLU A 25 -16.57 -0.64 -38.15
N GLU A 26 -16.91 -1.90 -38.46
CA GLU A 26 -17.14 -2.97 -37.47
C GLU A 26 -15.83 -3.40 -36.79
N ALA A 27 -14.74 -3.55 -37.55
CA ALA A 27 -13.42 -3.89 -37.00
C ALA A 27 -12.94 -2.81 -36.02
N SER A 28 -13.19 -1.53 -36.33
CA SER A 28 -12.73 -0.42 -35.49
C SER A 28 -13.38 -0.42 -34.12
N GLU A 29 -14.65 -0.82 -34.01
CA GLU A 29 -15.33 -0.90 -32.72
C GLU A 29 -14.73 -2.01 -31.85
N ILE A 30 -14.50 -3.18 -32.44
CA ILE A 30 -13.91 -4.34 -31.75
C ILE A 30 -12.49 -4.03 -31.28
N ILE A 31 -11.66 -3.44 -32.14
CA ILE A 31 -10.28 -3.10 -31.80
C ILE A 31 -10.24 -2.03 -30.69
N LYS A 32 -11.11 -1.01 -30.75
CA LYS A 32 -11.22 0.01 -29.68
C LYS A 32 -11.71 -0.56 -28.36
N GLU A 33 -12.57 -1.57 -28.38
CA GLU A 33 -13.04 -2.25 -27.18
C GLU A 33 -11.89 -3.05 -26.54
N LYS A 34 -11.19 -3.87 -27.32
CA LYS A 34 -10.01 -4.64 -26.84
C LYS A 34 -8.93 -3.74 -26.27
N LEU A 35 -8.57 -2.66 -26.97
CA LEU A 35 -7.56 -1.71 -26.50
C LEU A 35 -7.98 -1.04 -25.18
N ARG A 36 -9.28 -0.76 -25.00
CA ARG A 36 -9.80 -0.22 -23.75
C ARG A 36 -9.74 -1.21 -22.60
N ASP A 37 -9.94 -2.49 -22.88
CA ASP A 37 -9.83 -3.54 -21.87
C ASP A 37 -8.37 -3.81 -21.50
N GLU A 38 -7.45 -3.84 -22.47
CA GLU A 38 -6.00 -3.96 -22.23
C GLU A 38 -5.49 -2.80 -21.37
N VAL A 39 -5.81 -1.55 -21.75
CA VAL A 39 -5.43 -0.36 -20.97
C VAL A 39 -6.05 -0.41 -19.57
N ARG A 40 -7.30 -0.86 -19.44
CA ARG A 40 -7.93 -1.00 -18.11
C ARG A 40 -7.18 -2.01 -17.26
N GLN A 41 -6.84 -3.17 -17.82
CA GLN A 41 -6.14 -4.23 -17.11
C GLN A 41 -4.74 -3.79 -16.66
N GLU A 42 -3.99 -3.12 -17.53
CA GLU A 42 -2.68 -2.56 -17.18
C GLU A 42 -2.80 -1.54 -16.03
N LEU A 43 -3.78 -0.64 -16.10
CA LEU A 43 -4.03 0.33 -15.04
C LEU A 43 -4.46 -0.35 -13.74
N GLU A 44 -5.34 -1.35 -13.80
CA GLU A 44 -5.77 -2.10 -12.61
C GLU A 44 -4.60 -2.83 -11.94
N CYS A 45 -3.67 -3.40 -12.73
CA CYS A 45 -2.45 -3.98 -12.20
C CYS A 45 -1.55 -2.92 -11.55
N GLU A 46 -1.19 -1.85 -12.26
CA GLU A 46 -0.30 -0.82 -11.73
C GLU A 46 -0.87 -0.13 -10.48
N TYR A 47 -2.15 0.27 -10.52
CA TYR A 47 -2.79 0.88 -9.36
C TYR A 47 -3.01 -0.12 -8.23
N GLY A 48 -3.22 -1.40 -8.53
CA GLY A 48 -3.27 -2.46 -7.53
C GLY A 48 -1.96 -2.57 -6.76
N ASP A 49 -0.84 -2.64 -7.47
CA ASP A 49 0.50 -2.69 -6.86
C ASP A 49 0.79 -1.44 -6.03
N ARG A 50 0.49 -0.26 -6.57
CA ARG A 50 0.70 1.02 -5.84
C ARG A 50 -0.19 1.16 -4.62
N LEU A 51 -1.43 0.68 -4.68
CA LEU A 51 -2.33 0.66 -3.52
C LEU A 51 -1.80 -0.27 -2.45
N TYR A 52 -1.37 -1.47 -2.83
CA TYR A 52 -0.79 -2.44 -1.92
C TYR A 52 0.44 -1.88 -1.20
N GLU A 53 1.38 -1.26 -1.93
CA GLU A 53 2.56 -0.62 -1.36
C GLU A 53 2.18 0.50 -0.37
N ALA A 54 1.21 1.33 -0.74
CA ALA A 54 0.75 2.42 0.13
C ALA A 54 0.05 1.92 1.40
N GLU A 55 -0.73 0.84 1.31
CA GLU A 55 -1.38 0.20 2.46
C GLU A 55 -0.34 -0.46 3.38
N GLU A 56 0.67 -1.13 2.82
CA GLU A 56 1.77 -1.71 3.59
C GLU A 56 2.59 -0.63 4.31
N GLU A 57 2.92 0.46 3.62
CA GLU A 57 3.62 1.60 4.23
C GLU A 57 2.78 2.23 5.36
N ALA A 58 1.49 2.43 5.14
CA ALA A 58 0.59 2.98 6.16
C ALA A 58 0.53 2.08 7.41
N SER A 59 0.43 0.77 7.23
CA SER A 59 0.44 -0.22 8.33
C SER A 59 1.75 -0.20 9.11
N ASN A 60 2.88 -0.06 8.42
CA ASN A 60 4.19 0.09 9.06
C ASN A 60 4.27 1.39 9.88
N TRP A 61 3.75 2.51 9.36
CA TRP A 61 3.71 3.76 10.10
C TRP A 61 2.80 3.70 11.34
N GLU A 62 1.65 3.05 11.24
CA GLU A 62 0.74 2.82 12.37
C GLU A 62 1.42 2.01 13.46
N SER A 63 2.06 0.89 13.10
CA SER A 63 2.80 0.05 14.05
C SER A 63 3.91 0.83 14.77
N ARG A 64 4.66 1.67 14.04
CA ARG A 64 5.69 2.53 14.64
C ARG A 64 5.09 3.61 15.52
N ALA A 65 3.91 4.15 15.18
CA ALA A 65 3.22 5.12 16.02
C ALA A 65 2.81 4.51 17.36
N ASP A 66 2.28 3.28 17.34
CA ASP A 66 1.91 2.54 18.56
C ASP A 66 3.13 2.27 19.46
N GLU A 67 4.25 1.84 18.87
CA GLU A 67 5.52 1.64 19.60
C GLU A 67 6.01 2.95 20.24
N ASN A 68 6.01 4.04 19.47
CA ASN A 68 6.42 5.36 19.96
C ASN A 68 5.50 5.88 21.07
N GLU A 69 4.18 5.66 20.96
CA GLU A 69 3.21 6.03 22.01
C GLU A 69 3.47 5.26 23.30
N PHE A 70 3.73 3.96 23.18
CA PHE A 70 4.08 3.11 24.33
C PHE A 70 5.35 3.61 25.02
N ASP A 71 6.41 3.87 24.26
CA ASP A 71 7.69 4.38 24.78
C ASP A 71 7.53 5.74 25.46
N ALA A 72 6.82 6.68 24.82
CA ALA A 72 6.54 7.99 25.39
C ALA A 72 5.76 7.88 26.71
N THR A 73 4.81 6.96 26.78
CA THR A 73 4.03 6.70 28.00
C THR A 73 4.91 6.12 29.11
N CYS A 74 5.79 5.18 28.80
CA CYS A 74 6.75 4.60 29.75
C CYS A 74 7.71 5.65 30.30
N LEU A 75 8.30 6.47 29.43
CA LEU A 75 9.16 7.59 29.81
C LEU A 75 8.44 8.60 30.71
N ALA A 76 7.21 8.99 30.35
CA ALA A 76 6.42 9.92 31.15
C ALA A 76 6.11 9.37 32.56
N LYS A 77 5.84 8.06 32.67
CA LYS A 77 5.66 7.39 33.96
C LYS A 77 6.95 7.37 34.79
N ALA A 78 8.08 7.03 34.18
CA ALA A 78 9.37 7.03 34.87
C ALA A 78 9.76 8.43 35.38
N ILE A 79 9.49 9.48 34.59
CA ILE A 79 9.68 10.87 35.02
C ILE A 79 8.80 11.18 36.23
N ARG A 80 7.53 10.78 36.21
CA ARG A 80 6.61 10.98 37.34
C ARG A 80 7.10 10.26 38.60
N GLU A 81 7.49 9.00 38.47
CA GLU A 81 8.01 8.20 39.59
C GLU A 81 9.29 8.82 40.18
N ALA A 82 10.19 9.31 39.32
CA ALA A 82 11.37 10.04 39.75
C ALA A 82 11.02 11.34 40.49
N PHE A 83 10.01 12.08 40.06
CA PHE A 83 9.52 13.28 40.77
C PHE A 83 8.90 12.95 42.13
N GLU A 84 8.22 11.82 42.24
CA GLU A 84 7.57 11.34 43.48
C GLU A 84 8.54 10.63 44.43
N SER A 85 9.78 10.41 44.01
CA SER A 85 10.79 9.69 44.78
C SER A 85 11.21 10.45 46.04
N ALA A 86 11.47 9.70 47.12
CA ALA A 86 11.80 10.26 48.42
C ALA A 86 13.18 10.95 48.47
N ASN A 87 14.10 10.60 47.57
CA ASN A 87 15.44 11.17 47.49
C ASN A 87 15.96 11.22 46.04
N PHE A 88 17.01 12.02 45.84
CA PHE A 88 17.60 12.28 44.53
C PHE A 88 18.25 11.03 43.91
N GLU A 89 18.86 10.17 44.72
CA GLU A 89 19.56 8.97 44.26
C GLU A 89 18.59 7.94 43.67
N ASP A 90 17.43 7.75 44.29
CA ASP A 90 16.38 6.88 43.76
C ASP A 90 15.81 7.44 42.45
N ALA A 91 15.52 8.74 42.42
CA ALA A 91 15.07 9.43 41.21
C ALA A 91 16.07 9.27 40.05
N LYS A 92 17.37 9.40 40.36
CA LYS A 92 18.45 9.23 39.40
C LYS A 92 18.52 7.81 38.86
N VAL A 93 18.38 6.79 39.71
CA VAL A 93 18.36 5.39 39.26
C VAL A 93 17.17 5.11 38.34
N ILE A 94 15.98 5.62 38.66
CA ILE A 94 14.77 5.47 37.83
C ILE A 94 14.99 6.06 36.44
N LEU A 95 15.48 7.31 36.38
CA LEU A 95 15.73 7.99 35.11
C LEU A 95 16.83 7.30 34.29
N GLN A 96 17.91 6.83 34.94
CA GLN A 96 18.98 6.10 34.26
C GLN A 96 18.50 4.78 33.65
N ARG A 97 17.60 4.06 34.33
CA ARG A 97 16.96 2.86 33.79
C ARG A 97 16.08 3.18 32.59
N ALA A 98 15.23 4.20 32.71
CA ALA A 98 14.38 4.63 31.61
C ALA A 98 15.20 5.04 30.37
N MET A 99 16.31 5.77 30.56
CA MET A 99 17.22 6.12 29.46
C MET A 99 17.88 4.90 28.84
N HIS A 100 18.27 3.90 29.64
CA HIS A 100 18.88 2.67 29.14
C HIS A 100 17.87 1.84 28.33
N ASP A 101 16.64 1.72 28.82
CA ASP A 101 15.61 0.90 28.19
C ASP A 101 15.07 1.57 26.91
N HIS A 102 15.15 2.90 26.83
CA HIS A 102 14.77 3.70 25.66
C HIS A 102 15.99 4.39 25.01
N LYS A 103 17.11 3.66 24.88
CA LYS A 103 18.39 4.18 24.36
C LYS A 103 18.31 4.79 22.96
N ASP A 104 17.33 4.40 22.15
CA ASP A 104 17.23 4.87 20.76
C ASP A 104 16.81 6.35 20.67
N TYR A 105 16.43 6.97 21.79
CA TYR A 105 16.06 8.38 21.90
C TYR A 105 17.13 9.29 22.55
N PHE A 106 18.25 8.73 23.05
CA PHE A 106 19.25 9.44 23.85
C PHE A 106 20.68 9.23 23.35
#